data_AF-A0A962H505-F1
#
_entry.id   AF-A0A962H505-F1
#
_cell.length_a   1.000
_cell.length_b   1.000
_cell.length_c   1.000
_cell.angle_alpha   90.00
_cell.angle_beta   90.00
_cell.angle_gamma   90.00
#
_symmetry.space_group_name_H-M   'P 1'
#
loop_
_entity.id
_entity.type
_entity.pdbx_description
1 polymer ?
#
loop_
_entity_poly.entity_id
_entity_poly.type
_entity_poly.pdbx_seq_one_letter_code
_entity_poly.pdbx_strand_id
1 'polypeptide(L)'
;LRVALATTHLPLRAVADAIEAEGLTQRLRILHQGLQRWFDLPAPRIAVLGLNPHAGEDGLLGREEIEVIGPVINALKEEGL
;
A
#
# COMPACT_ATOMS: atom_id res chain seq x y z
N LEU A 1 -0.61 15.51 -9.33
CA LEU A 1 -0.50 14.06 -9.05
C LEU A 1 0.62 13.83 -8.04
N ARG A 2 0.44 12.98 -7.03
CA ARG A 2 1.48 12.58 -6.06
C ARG A 2 1.53 11.05 -6.05
N VAL A 3 2.73 10.48 -6.07
CA VAL A 3 2.93 9.03 -6.04
C VAL A 3 3.97 8.73 -4.97
N ALA A 4 3.60 7.87 -4.02
CA ALA A 4 4.52 7.29 -3.05
C ALA A 4 4.79 5.84 -3.45
N LEU A 5 5.97 5.33 -3.08
CA LEU A 5 6.41 4.00 -3.46
C LEU A 5 6.47 3.11 -2.23
N ALA A 6 5.89 1.90 -2.31
CA ALA A 6 5.99 0.90 -1.24
C ALA A 6 7.41 0.33 -1.14
N THR A 7 8.12 0.24 -2.26
CA THR A 7 9.53 -0.16 -2.36
C THR A 7 10.27 0.84 -3.26
N THR A 8 11.58 0.95 -3.12
CA THR A 8 12.38 1.91 -3.92
C THR A 8 13.35 1.16 -4.82
N HIS A 9 14.66 1.23 -4.52
CA HIS A 9 15.70 0.69 -5.38
C HIS A 9 15.94 -0.80 -5.07
N LEU A 10 15.04 -1.66 -5.54
CA LEU A 10 15.15 -3.12 -5.46
C LEU A 10 15.22 -3.75 -6.86
N PRO A 11 15.95 -4.87 -7.04
CA PRO A 11 15.76 -5.71 -8.22
C PRO A 11 14.32 -6.20 -8.32
N LEU A 12 13.76 -6.29 -9.53
CA LEU A 12 12.37 -6.69 -9.74
C LEU A 12 12.02 -8.03 -9.05
N ARG A 13 12.94 -8.99 -9.08
CA ARG A 13 12.78 -10.31 -8.44
C ARG A 13 12.61 -10.27 -6.92
N ALA A 14 12.93 -9.15 -6.27
CA ALA A 14 12.84 -8.97 -4.82
C ALA A 14 11.63 -8.09 -4.43
N VAL A 15 10.85 -7.60 -5.39
CA VAL A 15 9.74 -6.68 -5.11
C VAL A 15 8.62 -7.39 -4.37
N ALA A 16 8.21 -8.58 -4.83
CA ALA A 16 7.09 -9.31 -4.23
C ALA A 16 7.36 -9.63 -2.75
N ASP A 17 8.51 -10.24 -2.46
CA ASP A 17 8.92 -10.58 -1.09
C ASP A 17 9.07 -9.36 -0.17
N ALA A 18 9.31 -8.16 -0.71
CA ALA A 18 9.43 -6.94 0.07
C ALA A 18 8.09 -6.27 0.44
N ILE A 19 6.98 -6.77 -0.11
CA ILE A 19 5.63 -6.32 0.24
C ILE A 19 5.12 -7.16 1.42
N GLU A 20 5.51 -6.73 2.62
CA GLU A 20 5.10 -7.34 3.89
C GLU A 20 4.08 -6.45 4.62
N ALA A 21 3.20 -7.07 5.41
CA ALA A 21 2.08 -6.38 6.07
C ALA A 21 2.55 -5.25 7.01
N GLU A 22 3.57 -5.51 7.83
CA GLU A 22 4.13 -4.51 8.77
C GLU A 22 4.72 -3.32 8.01
N GLY A 23 5.58 -3.59 7.03
CA GLY A 23 6.21 -2.56 6.22
C GLY A 23 5.21 -1.72 5.44
N LEU A 24 4.19 -2.35 4.83
CA LEU A 24 3.13 -1.63 4.11
C LEU A 24 2.30 -0.75 5.05
N THR A 25 1.92 -1.28 6.23
CA THR A 25 1.18 -0.54 7.25
C THR A 25 1.94 0.71 7.69
N GLN A 26 3.23 0.56 8.00
CA GLN A 26 4.08 1.67 8.43
C GLN A 26 4.16 2.76 7.34
N ARG A 27 4.39 2.37 6.08
CA ARG A 27 4.51 3.32 4.95
C ARG A 27 3.21 4.09 4.71
N LEU A 28 2.05 3.43 4.77
CA LEU A 28 0.74 4.09 4.59
C LEU A 28 0.47 5.09 5.71
N ARG A 29 0.80 4.77 6.96
CA ARG A 29 0.67 5.73 8.08
C ARG A 29 1.58 6.94 7.91
N ILE A 30 2.84 6.72 7.55
CA ILE A 30 3.80 7.80 7.29
C ILE A 30 3.28 8.70 6.16
N LEU A 31 2.77 8.11 5.08
CA LEU A 31 2.20 8.86 3.96
C LEU A 31 1.00 9.69 4.40
N HIS A 32 0.03 9.08 5.09
CA HIS A 32 -1.17 9.76 5.56
C HIS A 32 -0.82 10.95 6.48
N GLN A 33 0.05 10.73 7.48
CA GLN A 33 0.51 11.78 8.38
C GLN A 33 1.28 12.89 7.63
N GLY A 34 2.11 12.52 6.65
CA GLY A 34 2.85 13.48 5.84
C GLY A 34 1.93 14.35 4.98
N LEU A 35 0.88 13.76 4.41
CA LEU A 35 -0.14 14.48 3.64
C LEU A 35 -0.92 15.47 4.53
N GLN A 36 -1.27 15.08 5.76
CA GLN A 36 -1.87 16.00 6.72
C GLN A 36 -0.93 17.13 7.11
N ARG A 37 0.30 16.79 7.53
CA ARG A 37 1.24 17.75 8.14
C ARG A 37 1.85 18.74 7.15
N TRP A 38 2.25 18.28 5.97
CA TRP A 38 3.06 19.07 5.04
C TRP A 38 2.30 19.53 3.81
N PHE A 39 1.14 18.93 3.54
CA PHE A 39 0.33 19.25 2.37
C PHE A 39 -1.06 19.79 2.73
N ASP A 40 -1.34 19.99 4.03
CA ASP A 40 -2.61 20.54 4.55
C ASP A 40 -3.85 19.81 4.03
N LEU A 41 -3.75 18.47 3.97
CA LEU A 41 -4.85 17.58 3.58
C LEU A 41 -5.40 16.92 4.85
N PRO A 42 -6.43 17.47 5.52
CA PRO A 42 -6.91 16.95 6.81
C PRO A 42 -7.50 15.53 6.71
N ALA A 43 -8.08 15.18 5.56
CA ALA A 43 -8.58 13.84 5.25
C ALA A 43 -7.99 13.34 3.90
N PRO A 44 -6.71 12.92 3.86
CA PRO A 44 -6.08 12.43 2.65
C PRO A 44 -6.78 11.19 2.12
N ARG A 45 -7.08 11.17 0.81
CA ARG A 45 -7.55 9.97 0.13
C ARG A 45 -6.38 9.33 -0.61
N ILE A 46 -6.03 8.11 -0.23
CA ILE A 46 -4.90 7.37 -0.80
C ILE A 46 -5.44 6.20 -1.61
N ALA A 47 -5.15 6.18 -2.91
CA ALA A 47 -5.35 5.00 -3.74
C ALA A 47 -4.10 4.11 -3.63
N VAL A 48 -4.31 2.82 -3.38
CA VAL A 48 -3.24 1.81 -3.31
C VAL A 48 -3.35 0.93 -4.56
N LEU A 49 -2.24 0.77 -5.28
CA LEU A 49 -2.17 -0.11 -6.44
C LEU A 49 -1.96 -1.55 -5.99
N GLY A 50 -2.48 -2.51 -6.75
CA GLY A 50 -2.07 -3.91 -6.62
C GLY A 50 -0.61 -4.10 -6.99
N LEU A 51 0.00 -5.15 -6.43
CA LEU A 51 1.31 -5.64 -6.84
C LEU A 51 1.19 -6.35 -8.20
N ASN A 52 0.20 -7.24 -8.31
CA ASN A 52 -0.01 -8.06 -9.48
C ASN A 52 -0.87 -7.34 -10.53
N PRO A 53 -0.72 -7.71 -11.82
CA PRO A 53 -1.66 -7.28 -12.86
C PRO A 53 -3.09 -7.59 -12.44
N HIS A 54 -4.01 -6.67 -12.74
CA HIS A 54 -5.42 -6.80 -12.34
C HIS A 54 -5.61 -6.97 -10.81
N ALA A 55 -4.65 -6.53 -10.00
CA ALA A 55 -4.67 -6.72 -8.54
C ALA A 55 -4.85 -8.21 -8.15
N GLY A 56 -4.18 -9.10 -8.89
CA GLY A 56 -4.16 -10.54 -8.62
C GLY A 56 -5.29 -11.32 -9.27
N GLU A 57 -6.27 -10.67 -9.91
CA GLU A 57 -7.42 -11.31 -10.60
C GLU A 57 -8.06 -12.41 -9.72
N ASP A 58 -8.56 -12.03 -8.54
CA ASP A 58 -9.13 -12.93 -7.53
C ASP A 58 -8.21 -14.11 -7.13
N GLY A 59 -6.90 -13.92 -7.20
CA GLY A 59 -5.89 -14.92 -6.85
C GLY A 59 -5.35 -15.71 -8.04
N LEU A 60 -5.86 -15.50 -9.25
CA LEU A 60 -5.39 -16.17 -10.47
C LEU A 60 -4.01 -15.70 -10.93
N LEU A 61 -3.65 -14.44 -10.62
CA LEU A 61 -2.40 -13.79 -11.03
C LEU A 61 -1.53 -13.42 -9.83
N GLY A 62 -1.51 -14.24 -8.78
CA GLY A 62 -0.80 -13.97 -7.53
C GLY A 62 -1.77 -13.72 -6.37
N ARG A 63 -1.28 -13.85 -5.14
CA ARG A 63 -2.13 -13.89 -3.92
C ARG A 63 -1.79 -12.80 -2.92
N GLU A 64 -0.79 -11.98 -3.20
CA GLU A 64 -0.31 -10.89 -2.35
C GLU A 64 -1.40 -9.87 -2.04
N GLU A 65 -2.35 -9.64 -2.96
CA GLU A 65 -3.52 -8.80 -2.69
C GLU A 65 -4.45 -9.40 -1.64
N ILE A 66 -4.69 -10.71 -1.69
CA ILE A 66 -5.59 -11.41 -0.77
C ILE A 66 -4.92 -11.60 0.58
N GLU A 67 -3.62 -11.91 0.59
CA GLU A 67 -2.89 -12.34 1.78
C GLU A 67 -2.23 -11.18 2.53
N VAL A 68 -1.89 -10.08 1.84
CA VAL A 68 -1.17 -8.95 2.44
C VAL A 68 -1.86 -7.61 2.20
N ILE A 69 -2.01 -7.17 0.95
CA ILE A 69 -2.39 -5.78 0.63
C ILE A 69 -3.82 -5.48 1.07
N GLY A 70 -4.78 -6.33 0.70
CA GLY A 70 -6.20 -6.20 1.04
C GLY A 70 -6.44 -6.17 2.55
N PRO A 71 -5.93 -7.16 3.32
CA PRO A 71 -6.02 -7.15 4.78
C PRO A 71 -5.47 -5.87 5.43
N VAL A 72 -4.29 -5.39 4.99
CA VAL A 72 -3.69 -4.15 5.52
C VAL A 72 -4.57 -2.94 5.24
N ILE A 73 -5.08 -2.80 4.00
CA ILE A 73 -5.94 -1.67 3.63
C ILE A 73 -7.24 -1.69 4.46
N ASN A 74 -7.85 -2.86 4.63
CA ASN A 74 -9.10 -2.99 5.39
C ASN A 74 -8.91 -2.63 6.86
N ALA A 75 -7.84 -3.12 7.49
CA ALA A 75 -7.51 -2.76 8.87
C ALA A 75 -7.29 -1.25 9.04
N LEU A 76 -6.58 -0.60 8.11
CA LEU A 76 -6.36 0.85 8.18
C LEU A 76 -7.65 1.65 7.97
N LYS A 77 -8.55 1.19 7.09
CA LYS A 77 -9.87 1.82 6.90
C LYS A 77 -10.72 1.76 8.16
N GLU A 78 -10.68 0.64 8.90
CA GLU A 78 -11.39 0.49 10.17
C GLU A 78 -10.89 1.48 11.24
N GLU A 79 -9.63 1.91 11.15
CA GLU A 79 -9.05 2.95 12.01
C GLU A 79 -9.32 4.39 11.53
N GLY A 80 -9.99 4.56 10.38
CA GLY A 80 -10.32 5.87 9.81
C GLY A 80 -9.24 6.45 8.89
N LEU A 81 -8.33 5.62 8.37
CA LEU A 81 -7.43 5.96 7.26
C LEU A 81 -8.08 5.74 5.88
#